data_AF-A0A1F9MX01-F1
#
_entry.id   AF-A0A1F9MX01-F1
#
_cell.length_a   1.000
_cell.length_b   1.000
_cell.length_c   1.000
_cell.angle_alpha   90.00
_cell.angle_beta   90.00
_cell.angle_gamma   90.00
#
_symmetry.space_group_name_H-M   'P 1'
#
loop_
_entity.id
_entity.type
_entity.pdbx_description
1 polymer ?
#
loop_
_entity_poly.entity_id
_entity_poly.type
_entity_poly.pdbx_seq_one_letter_code
_entity_poly.pdbx_strand_id
1 'polypeptide(L)'
;MTDDSVAAEELLRKEIATLPVDEILALCYAFQHKLERLRLYLDVLRRRGGERAQFASCLICFDLARQGDQNLQKEFVYLADTMNQIAVKQDLISALIGEDPYLGFLWEMCQAQLEQMDPRGEVESLEAMVDTTEVASVDLLSDDDFDEGEFDEFGLGVDDTQLWLQLDQAVEDFLGGEVGVPVYDPEAGFRVRSNSDVQRIERFVQSLDSLQGLIPMARGFRSLVLLFYGSHMRSKSLFGAINKRKEGLLRDGIEEFIHSGPQMWEIAGVLNQLHSPPTVWEKISELLIDYLQWIAVSPKEAAAGPKEYDVIGRLLNRQPLLGNRRNDARD
;
A
#
# COMPACT_ATOMS: atom_id res chain seq x y z
N MET A 1 -8.88 3.04 40.40
CA MET A 1 -9.49 1.81 39.84
C MET A 1 -8.54 0.70 40.18
N THR A 2 -9.00 -0.18 41.04
CA THR A 2 -8.31 -0.64 42.26
C THR A 2 -8.04 -2.14 42.17
N ASP A 3 -7.04 -2.65 42.87
CA ASP A 3 -6.53 -4.05 42.86
C ASP A 3 -7.58 -5.15 42.59
N ASP A 4 -8.79 -5.01 43.16
CA ASP A 4 -9.93 -5.91 42.97
C ASP A 4 -10.37 -6.08 41.49
N SER A 5 -10.23 -5.04 40.67
CA SER A 5 -10.56 -5.09 39.24
C SER A 5 -9.58 -5.95 38.45
N VAL A 6 -8.29 -5.88 38.79
CA VAL A 6 -7.23 -6.67 38.13
C VAL A 6 -7.35 -8.14 38.55
N ALA A 7 -7.64 -8.39 39.83
CA ALA A 7 -7.88 -9.74 40.34
C ALA A 7 -9.12 -10.39 39.69
N ALA A 8 -10.20 -9.63 39.50
CA ALA A 8 -11.41 -10.11 38.83
C ALA A 8 -11.17 -10.41 37.34
N GLU A 9 -10.39 -9.59 36.64
CA GLU A 9 -10.03 -9.82 35.24
C GLU A 9 -9.17 -11.08 35.07
N GLU A 10 -8.21 -11.31 35.97
CA GLU A 10 -7.33 -12.48 35.91
C GLU A 10 -8.08 -13.78 36.25
N LEU A 11 -9.05 -13.72 37.17
CA LEU A 11 -9.98 -14.83 37.44
C LEU A 11 -10.81 -15.16 36.19
N LEU A 12 -11.39 -14.14 35.56
CA LEU A 12 -12.18 -14.29 34.34
C LEU A 12 -11.33 -14.90 33.22
N ARG A 13 -10.10 -14.43 33.04
CA ARG A 13 -9.15 -14.98 32.05
C ARG A 13 -8.88 -16.46 32.27
N LYS A 14 -8.71 -16.90 33.53
CA LYS A 14 -8.51 -18.32 33.87
C LYS A 14 -9.75 -19.16 33.58
N GLU A 15 -10.94 -18.67 33.92
CA GLU A 15 -12.20 -19.39 33.65
C GLU A 15 -12.40 -19.59 32.14
N ILE A 16 -12.24 -18.52 31.36
CA ILE A 16 -12.40 -18.57 29.89
C ILE A 16 -11.36 -19.47 29.24
N ALA A 17 -10.14 -19.49 29.77
CA ALA A 17 -9.08 -20.37 29.29
C ALA A 17 -9.40 -21.87 29.47
N THR A 18 -10.50 -22.24 30.13
CA THR A 18 -10.99 -23.63 30.22
C THR A 18 -12.10 -23.98 29.22
N LEU A 19 -12.81 -22.99 28.66
CA LEU A 19 -13.98 -23.20 27.80
C LEU A 19 -13.60 -23.56 26.37
N PRO A 20 -14.30 -24.39 25.59
CA PRO A 20 -13.97 -24.62 24.18
C PRO A 20 -14.08 -23.33 23.33
N VAL A 21 -13.40 -23.31 22.18
CA VAL A 21 -13.26 -22.08 21.34
C VAL A 21 -14.61 -21.53 20.88
N ASP A 22 -15.52 -22.41 20.50
CA ASP A 22 -16.90 -22.12 20.10
C ASP A 22 -17.69 -21.46 21.24
N GLU A 23 -17.56 -21.95 22.49
CA GLU A 23 -18.18 -21.29 23.64
C GLU A 23 -17.58 -19.91 23.91
N ILE A 24 -16.26 -19.74 23.78
CA ILE A 24 -15.63 -18.42 23.92
C ILE A 24 -16.20 -17.46 22.87
N LEU A 25 -16.31 -17.91 21.61
CA LEU A 25 -16.82 -17.10 20.52
C LEU A 25 -18.29 -16.74 20.72
N ALA A 26 -19.13 -17.67 21.15
CA ALA A 26 -20.52 -17.39 21.51
C ALA A 26 -20.61 -16.38 22.67
N LEU A 27 -19.76 -16.50 23.70
CA LEU A 27 -19.69 -15.57 24.82
C LEU A 27 -19.26 -14.15 24.40
N CYS A 28 -18.41 -14.02 23.37
CA CYS A 28 -18.01 -12.72 22.81
C CYS A 28 -19.22 -11.89 22.39
N TYR A 29 -20.24 -12.53 21.82
CA TYR A 29 -21.36 -11.87 21.16
C TYR A 29 -22.71 -12.05 21.86
N ALA A 30 -22.78 -12.89 22.89
CA ALA A 30 -23.96 -13.03 23.74
C ALA A 30 -24.20 -11.82 24.68
N PHE A 31 -23.13 -11.14 25.10
CA PHE A 31 -23.22 -10.02 26.04
C PHE A 31 -22.77 -8.72 25.37
N GLN A 32 -23.72 -7.82 25.09
CA GLN A 32 -23.56 -6.44 24.60
C GLN A 32 -22.10 -5.97 24.49
N HIS A 33 -21.60 -5.87 23.26
CA HIS A 33 -20.27 -5.47 22.78
C HIS A 33 -19.40 -4.63 23.74
N LYS A 34 -18.93 -5.22 24.85
CA LYS A 34 -17.95 -4.58 25.72
C LYS A 34 -16.57 -4.81 25.12
N LEU A 35 -16.02 -3.76 24.49
CA LEU A 35 -14.69 -3.74 23.86
C LEU A 35 -13.60 -4.38 24.73
N GLU A 36 -13.58 -4.08 26.03
CA GLU A 36 -12.61 -4.63 26.98
C GLU A 36 -12.71 -6.16 27.11
N ARG A 37 -13.92 -6.71 27.08
CA ARG A 37 -14.12 -8.17 27.15
C ARG A 37 -13.68 -8.85 25.86
N LEU A 38 -13.99 -8.28 24.71
CA LEU A 38 -13.54 -8.80 23.42
C LEU A 38 -12.01 -8.87 23.34
N ARG A 39 -11.31 -7.85 23.85
CA ARG A 39 -9.84 -7.84 23.94
C ARG A 39 -9.32 -8.96 24.85
N LEU A 40 -9.95 -9.18 26.01
CA LEU A 40 -9.58 -10.28 26.90
C LEU A 40 -9.78 -11.65 26.22
N TYR A 41 -10.89 -11.84 25.52
CA TYR A 41 -11.20 -13.08 24.81
C TYR A 41 -10.23 -13.33 23.66
N LEU A 42 -9.88 -12.27 22.92
CA LEU A 42 -8.86 -12.28 21.88
C LEU A 42 -7.51 -12.75 22.42
N ASP A 43 -7.05 -12.22 23.56
CA ASP A 43 -5.79 -12.63 24.19
C ASP A 43 -5.78 -14.10 24.60
N VAL A 44 -6.90 -14.61 25.13
CA VAL A 44 -7.03 -16.03 25.49
C VAL A 44 -6.96 -16.92 24.24
N LEU A 45 -7.65 -16.54 23.16
CA LEU A 45 -7.65 -17.30 21.91
C LEU A 45 -6.27 -17.33 21.24
N ARG A 46 -5.55 -16.20 21.23
CA ARG A 46 -4.18 -16.12 20.68
C ARG A 46 -3.21 -17.09 21.36
N ARG A 47 -3.38 -17.36 22.66
CA ARG A 47 -2.51 -18.27 23.43
C ARG A 47 -2.80 -19.75 23.19
N ARG A 48 -3.98 -20.10 22.68
CA ARG A 48 -4.42 -21.50 22.56
C ARG A 48 -3.88 -22.24 21.35
N GLY A 49 -3.52 -21.51 20.29
CA GLY A 49 -3.09 -22.09 19.02
C GLY A 49 -4.17 -22.96 18.35
N GLY A 50 -3.85 -23.45 17.15
CA GLY A 50 -4.75 -24.24 16.34
C GLY A 50 -5.73 -23.42 15.49
N GLU A 51 -6.22 -24.04 14.42
CA GLU A 51 -6.96 -23.35 13.36
C GLU A 51 -8.29 -22.73 13.85
N ARG A 52 -9.00 -23.41 14.75
CA ARG A 52 -10.25 -22.90 15.34
C ARG A 52 -10.02 -21.62 16.14
N ALA A 53 -8.97 -21.61 16.98
CA ALA A 53 -8.64 -20.45 17.81
C ALA A 53 -8.10 -19.31 16.95
N GLN A 54 -7.31 -19.62 15.92
CA GLN A 54 -6.84 -18.64 14.93
C GLN A 54 -8.03 -17.97 14.22
N PHE A 55 -8.97 -18.73 13.67
CA PHE A 55 -10.17 -18.19 13.04
C PHE A 55 -10.95 -17.25 13.98
N ALA A 56 -11.26 -17.74 15.19
CA ALA A 56 -11.99 -16.97 16.19
C ALA A 56 -11.24 -15.67 16.56
N SER A 57 -9.92 -15.75 16.72
CA SER A 57 -9.08 -14.58 17.02
C SER A 57 -9.06 -13.58 15.86
N CYS A 58 -8.96 -14.03 14.61
CA CYS A 58 -9.00 -13.17 13.43
C CYS A 58 -10.36 -12.48 13.29
N LEU A 59 -11.45 -13.19 13.57
CA LEU A 59 -12.81 -12.66 13.46
C LEU A 59 -13.09 -11.59 14.53
N ILE A 60 -12.62 -11.81 15.77
CA ILE A 60 -12.70 -10.80 16.84
C ILE A 60 -11.78 -9.61 16.52
N CYS A 61 -10.58 -9.85 15.99
CA CYS A 61 -9.68 -8.80 15.54
C CYS A 61 -10.33 -7.93 14.46
N PHE A 62 -11.02 -8.54 13.49
CA PHE A 62 -11.79 -7.84 12.47
C PHE A 62 -12.90 -6.98 13.06
N ASP A 63 -13.70 -7.51 14.00
CA ASP A 63 -14.79 -6.73 14.60
C ASP A 63 -14.29 -5.52 15.39
N LEU A 64 -13.24 -5.71 16.19
CA LEU A 64 -12.60 -4.61 16.93
C LEU A 64 -11.97 -3.57 15.98
N ALA A 65 -11.32 -4.02 14.90
CA ALA A 65 -10.79 -3.15 13.87
C ALA A 65 -11.89 -2.31 13.19
N ARG A 66 -13.02 -2.93 12.85
CA ARG A 66 -14.21 -2.28 12.30
C ARG A 66 -14.82 -1.26 13.25
N GLN A 67 -14.74 -1.51 14.56
CA GLN A 67 -15.20 -0.58 15.61
C GLN A 67 -14.25 0.60 15.83
N GLY A 68 -13.12 0.68 15.10
CA GLY A 68 -12.21 1.82 15.08
C GLY A 68 -10.90 1.62 15.84
N ASP A 69 -10.60 0.41 16.31
CA ASP A 69 -9.31 0.11 16.94
C ASP A 69 -8.18 0.09 15.89
N GLN A 70 -7.42 1.18 15.81
CA GLN A 70 -6.35 1.34 14.82
C GLN A 70 -5.25 0.29 14.91
N ASN A 71 -4.93 -0.20 16.11
CA ASN A 71 -3.89 -1.22 16.26
C ASN A 71 -4.37 -2.55 15.68
N LEU A 72 -5.63 -2.90 15.92
CA LEU A 72 -6.22 -4.11 15.37
C LEU A 72 -6.56 -3.99 13.88
N GLN A 73 -6.80 -2.77 13.36
CA GLN A 73 -6.87 -2.53 11.91
C GLN A 73 -5.54 -2.89 11.24
N LYS A 74 -4.42 -2.42 11.80
CA LYS A 74 -3.09 -2.76 11.31
C LYS A 74 -2.84 -4.25 11.42
N GLU A 75 -3.14 -4.84 12.57
CA GLU A 75 -2.92 -6.28 12.80
C GLU A 75 -3.74 -7.14 11.84
N PHE A 76 -5.01 -6.79 11.59
CA PHE A 76 -5.87 -7.56 10.71
C PHE A 76 -5.35 -7.60 9.27
N VAL A 77 -4.68 -6.54 8.80
CA VAL A 77 -4.02 -6.55 7.49
C VAL A 77 -3.00 -7.70 7.37
N TYR A 78 -2.22 -7.97 8.43
CA TYR A 78 -1.28 -9.10 8.47
C TYR A 78 -2.02 -10.45 8.57
N LEU A 79 -3.12 -10.48 9.31
CA LEU A 79 -3.93 -11.68 9.50
C LEU A 79 -4.80 -12.02 8.29
N ALA A 80 -4.95 -11.11 7.34
CA ALA A 80 -5.87 -11.27 6.21
C ALA A 80 -5.51 -12.46 5.32
N ASP A 81 -4.22 -12.73 5.09
CA ASP A 81 -3.80 -13.92 4.34
C ASP A 81 -4.09 -15.20 5.13
N THR A 82 -3.81 -15.21 6.43
CA THR A 82 -4.19 -16.32 7.31
C THR A 82 -5.70 -16.56 7.28
N MET A 83 -6.49 -15.49 7.31
CA MET A 83 -7.95 -15.56 7.24
C MET A 83 -8.42 -16.10 5.89
N ASN A 84 -7.81 -15.71 4.77
CA ASN A 84 -8.08 -16.26 3.44
C ASN A 84 -7.76 -17.76 3.35
N GLN A 85 -6.63 -18.20 3.92
CA GLN A 85 -6.28 -19.61 3.96
C GLN A 85 -7.29 -20.44 4.78
N ILE A 86 -7.78 -19.88 5.89
CA ILE A 86 -8.82 -20.54 6.70
C ILE A 86 -10.18 -20.49 6.00
N ALA A 87 -10.49 -19.42 5.25
CA ALA A 87 -11.76 -19.21 4.53
C ALA A 87 -12.12 -20.37 3.57
N VAL A 88 -11.12 -21.10 3.08
CA VAL A 88 -11.30 -22.27 2.20
C VAL A 88 -11.96 -23.45 2.94
N LYS A 89 -11.83 -23.53 4.27
CA LYS A 89 -12.30 -24.65 5.10
C LYS A 89 -13.73 -24.42 5.61
N GLN A 90 -14.70 -24.54 4.70
CA GLN A 90 -16.12 -24.27 4.98
C GLN A 90 -16.70 -25.08 6.16
N ASP A 91 -16.28 -26.34 6.34
CA ASP A 91 -16.73 -27.17 7.46
C ASP A 91 -16.30 -26.62 8.83
N LEU A 92 -15.06 -26.09 8.92
CA LEU A 92 -14.53 -25.48 10.14
C LEU A 92 -15.30 -24.21 10.50
N ILE A 93 -15.59 -23.40 9.49
CA ILE A 93 -16.29 -22.11 9.63
C ILE A 93 -17.73 -22.36 10.06
N SER A 94 -18.44 -23.24 9.36
CA SER A 94 -19.81 -23.63 9.68
C SER A 94 -19.92 -24.17 11.11
N ALA A 95 -18.93 -24.96 11.56
CA ALA A 95 -18.88 -25.50 12.92
C ALA A 95 -18.48 -24.49 14.01
N LEU A 96 -17.99 -23.29 13.66
CA LEU A 96 -17.63 -22.23 14.62
C LEU A 96 -18.68 -21.12 14.68
N ILE A 97 -19.23 -20.74 13.52
CA ILE A 97 -20.30 -19.75 13.42
C ILE A 97 -21.62 -20.36 13.92
N GLY A 98 -21.89 -21.63 13.58
CA GLY A 98 -23.13 -22.30 13.94
C GLY A 98 -24.35 -21.58 13.36
N GLU A 99 -25.40 -21.43 14.18
CA GLU A 99 -26.64 -20.74 13.81
C GLU A 99 -26.70 -19.29 14.34
N ASP A 100 -25.58 -18.73 14.82
CA ASP A 100 -25.55 -17.37 15.34
C ASP A 100 -25.63 -16.35 14.19
N PRO A 101 -26.71 -15.55 14.12
CA PRO A 101 -26.93 -14.62 13.00
C PRO A 101 -25.93 -13.47 12.98
N TYR A 102 -25.40 -13.05 14.14
CA TYR A 102 -24.42 -11.97 14.21
C TYR A 102 -23.05 -12.46 13.75
N LEU A 103 -22.63 -13.65 14.17
CA LEU A 103 -21.39 -14.26 13.68
C LEU A 103 -21.43 -14.51 12.17
N GLY A 104 -22.57 -14.99 11.65
CA GLY A 104 -22.79 -15.14 10.21
C GLY A 104 -22.62 -13.81 9.48
N PHE A 105 -23.30 -12.76 9.94
CA PHE A 105 -23.19 -11.42 9.37
C PHE A 105 -21.76 -10.87 9.44
N LEU A 106 -21.08 -11.03 10.58
CA LEU A 106 -19.71 -10.56 10.76
C LEU A 106 -18.74 -11.28 9.82
N TRP A 107 -18.94 -12.57 9.62
CA TRP A 107 -18.17 -13.36 8.67
C TRP A 107 -18.41 -12.92 7.23
N GLU A 108 -19.67 -12.71 6.81
CA GLU A 108 -19.99 -12.17 5.47
C GLU A 108 -19.32 -10.81 5.23
N MET A 109 -19.35 -9.92 6.23
CA MET A 109 -18.64 -8.64 6.15
C MET A 109 -17.12 -8.84 6.02
N CYS A 110 -16.55 -9.77 6.77
CA CYS A 110 -15.13 -10.09 6.70
C CYS A 110 -14.76 -10.63 5.32
N GLN A 111 -15.55 -11.54 4.76
CA GLN A 111 -15.36 -12.08 3.42
C GLN A 111 -15.45 -10.99 2.35
N ALA A 112 -16.47 -10.14 2.40
CA ALA A 112 -16.61 -9.05 1.46
C ALA A 112 -15.43 -8.08 1.52
N GLN A 113 -14.85 -7.86 2.70
CA GLN A 113 -13.64 -7.05 2.87
C GLN A 113 -12.38 -7.75 2.36
N LEU A 114 -12.24 -9.06 2.57
CA LEU A 114 -11.11 -9.85 2.09
C LEU A 114 -11.12 -10.04 0.56
N GLU A 115 -12.29 -10.29 -0.02
CA GLU A 115 -12.50 -10.32 -1.47
C GLU A 115 -12.25 -8.97 -2.10
N GLN A 116 -12.65 -7.92 -1.37
CA GLN A 116 -12.22 -6.62 -1.73
C GLN A 116 -10.72 -6.59 -1.64
N MET A 117 -10.01 -6.87 -0.55
CA MET A 117 -8.55 -6.71 -0.35
C MET A 117 -7.66 -6.90 -1.59
N ASP A 118 -6.68 -6.02 -1.77
CA ASP A 118 -5.65 -6.24 -2.78
C ASP A 118 -4.62 -7.21 -2.22
N PRO A 119 -4.42 -8.41 -2.81
CA PRO A 119 -3.37 -9.32 -2.34
C PRO A 119 -1.95 -8.71 -2.47
N ARG A 120 -1.81 -7.55 -3.14
CA ARG A 120 -0.58 -6.90 -3.60
C ARG A 120 0.07 -5.88 -2.63
N GLY A 121 -0.16 -5.94 -1.32
CA GLY A 121 0.77 -5.29 -0.35
C GLY A 121 0.23 -4.17 0.54
N GLU A 122 -0.74 -4.46 1.40
CA GLU A 122 -0.99 -3.60 2.58
C GLU A 122 -0.02 -3.90 3.76
N VAL A 123 0.72 -5.01 3.70
CA VAL A 123 1.56 -5.54 4.79
C VAL A 123 2.85 -4.73 5.01
N GLU A 124 3.50 -4.24 3.94
CA GLU A 124 4.83 -3.59 4.03
C GLU A 124 4.78 -2.07 4.26
N SER A 125 3.67 -1.38 3.93
CA SER A 125 3.53 0.06 4.23
C SER A 125 3.51 0.39 5.73
N LEU A 126 3.34 -0.61 6.58
CA LEU A 126 3.32 -0.47 8.03
C LEU A 126 4.69 -0.62 8.69
N GLU A 127 5.62 -1.35 8.06
CA GLU A 127 7.00 -1.47 8.54
C GLU A 127 7.76 -0.15 8.37
N ALA A 128 7.45 0.62 7.33
CA ALA A 128 7.95 1.99 7.16
C ALA A 128 7.42 3.00 8.21
N MET A 129 6.40 2.63 9.00
CA MET A 129 5.87 3.45 10.10
C MET A 129 6.36 3.00 11.48
N VAL A 130 7.17 1.94 11.57
CA VAL A 130 7.90 1.63 12.81
C VAL A 130 9.07 2.59 12.87
N ASP A 131 8.79 3.71 13.54
CA ASP A 131 9.68 4.77 14.01
C ASP A 131 11.09 4.24 14.30
N THR A 132 11.97 4.29 13.29
CA THR A 132 13.41 4.28 13.52
C THR A 132 13.71 5.63 14.16
N THR A 133 13.64 5.64 15.49
CA THR A 133 14.23 6.67 16.36
C THR A 133 15.45 7.26 15.69
N GLU A 134 15.40 8.56 15.42
CA GLU A 134 16.49 9.39 14.95
C GLU A 134 17.82 9.00 15.63
N VAL A 135 18.67 8.25 14.91
CA VAL A 135 20.04 8.04 15.33
C VAL A 135 20.87 9.13 14.68
N ALA A 136 21.18 10.12 15.49
CA ALA A 136 22.24 11.11 15.33
C ALA A 136 22.24 11.89 14.01
N SER A 137 21.84 13.16 14.12
CA SER A 137 22.34 14.25 13.29
C SER A 137 23.84 14.08 13.06
N VAL A 138 24.21 13.67 11.84
CA VAL A 138 25.55 13.88 11.33
C VAL A 138 25.70 15.39 11.16
N ASP A 139 26.70 15.98 11.82
CA ASP A 139 27.08 17.38 11.66
C ASP A 139 27.27 17.65 10.16
N LEU A 140 26.28 18.32 9.57
CA LEU A 140 26.39 18.91 8.26
C LEU A 140 27.35 20.08 8.37
N LEU A 141 28.28 20.09 7.42
CA LEU A 141 29.31 21.09 7.18
C LEU A 141 28.80 22.51 7.48
N SER A 142 29.62 23.26 8.21
CA SER A 142 29.39 24.66 8.55
C SER A 142 29.25 25.54 7.30
N ASP A 143 28.28 26.45 7.32
CA ASP A 143 27.92 27.45 6.29
C ASP A 143 29.03 28.47 5.94
N ASP A 144 30.30 28.25 6.33
CA ASP A 144 31.41 29.19 6.15
C ASP A 144 32.39 28.83 5.01
N ASP A 145 32.11 27.80 4.19
CA ASP A 145 33.00 27.37 3.09
C ASP A 145 32.49 27.67 1.66
N PHE A 146 31.44 28.47 1.48
CA PHE A 146 31.04 28.93 0.13
C PHE A 146 31.83 30.19 -0.27
N ASP A 147 33.07 29.96 -0.69
CA ASP A 147 33.87 30.97 -1.40
C ASP A 147 33.34 31.11 -2.84
N GLU A 148 33.02 32.35 -3.25
CA GLU A 148 32.63 32.71 -4.62
C GLU A 148 33.86 32.60 -5.54
N GLY A 149 34.24 31.36 -5.88
CA GLY A 149 35.28 31.03 -6.84
C GLY A 149 34.72 30.19 -7.96
N GLU A 150 34.97 30.62 -9.20
CA GLU A 150 34.94 29.88 -10.47
C GLU A 150 34.22 28.51 -10.46
N PHE A 151 33.15 28.41 -11.26
CA PHE A 151 32.60 27.17 -11.79
C PHE A 151 33.65 26.46 -12.68
N ASP A 152 34.72 25.96 -12.09
CA ASP A 152 35.55 24.92 -12.66
C ASP A 152 34.88 23.59 -12.32
N GLU A 153 34.29 22.98 -13.34
CA GLU A 153 34.53 21.59 -13.69
C GLU A 153 34.84 20.65 -12.51
N PHE A 154 33.90 20.51 -11.57
CA PHE A 154 33.91 19.39 -10.64
C PHE A 154 33.55 18.13 -11.42
N GLY A 155 34.56 17.59 -12.07
CA GLY A 155 34.61 16.21 -12.54
C GLY A 155 34.44 15.27 -11.35
N LEU A 156 33.18 15.02 -10.99
CA LEU A 156 32.80 13.78 -10.35
C LEU A 156 33.12 12.69 -11.37
N GLY A 157 34.28 12.05 -11.22
CA GLY A 157 34.79 10.97 -12.07
C GLY A 157 33.97 9.68 -11.95
N VAL A 158 32.64 9.77 -11.88
CA VAL A 158 31.77 8.68 -12.26
C VAL A 158 31.70 8.74 -13.78
N ASP A 159 32.25 7.73 -14.43
CA ASP A 159 32.17 7.59 -15.88
C ASP A 159 30.70 7.65 -16.28
N ASP A 160 30.29 8.69 -17.01
CA ASP A 160 28.91 8.87 -17.50
C ASP A 160 28.40 7.57 -18.16
N THR A 161 29.29 6.85 -18.84
CA THR A 161 29.01 5.55 -19.45
C THR A 161 28.51 4.52 -18.43
N GLN A 162 29.06 4.50 -17.22
CA GLN A 162 28.64 3.58 -16.15
C GLN A 162 27.27 3.95 -15.59
N LEU A 163 26.96 5.24 -15.47
CA LEU A 163 25.64 5.70 -15.00
C LEU A 163 24.54 5.33 -16.00
N TRP A 164 24.80 5.54 -17.30
CA TRP A 164 23.87 5.11 -18.35
C TRP A 164 23.72 3.59 -18.40
N LEU A 165 24.81 2.82 -18.21
CA LEU A 165 24.73 1.36 -18.14
C LEU A 165 23.92 0.88 -16.93
N GLN A 166 24.01 1.55 -15.78
CA GLN A 166 23.18 1.26 -14.60
C GLN A 166 21.71 1.55 -14.87
N LEU A 167 21.40 2.65 -15.55
CA LEU A 167 20.03 2.98 -15.95
C LEU A 167 19.49 1.92 -16.92
N ASP A 168 20.25 1.56 -17.95
CA ASP A 168 19.86 0.55 -18.94
C ASP A 168 19.61 -0.80 -18.25
N GLN A 169 20.50 -1.25 -17.36
CA GLN A 169 20.29 -2.47 -16.59
C GLN A 169 19.00 -2.42 -15.75
N ALA A 170 18.74 -1.28 -15.09
CA ALA A 170 17.53 -1.11 -14.28
C ALA A 170 16.25 -1.15 -15.14
N VAL A 171 16.29 -0.54 -16.33
CA VAL A 171 15.18 -0.55 -17.30
C VAL A 171 14.94 -1.96 -17.83
N GLU A 172 16.00 -2.69 -18.18
CA GLU A 172 15.92 -4.06 -18.69
C GLU A 172 15.37 -5.02 -17.62
N ASP A 173 15.87 -4.95 -16.39
CA ASP A 173 15.37 -5.73 -15.26
C ASP A 173 13.88 -5.47 -14.99
N PHE A 174 13.45 -4.21 -15.18
CA PHE A 174 12.06 -3.80 -15.03
C PHE A 174 11.17 -4.30 -16.17
N LEU A 175 11.63 -4.21 -17.42
CA LEU A 175 10.90 -4.67 -18.60
C LEU A 175 11.05 -6.18 -18.87
N GLY A 176 11.82 -6.88 -18.02
CA GLY A 176 12.07 -8.32 -18.17
C GLY A 176 12.89 -8.65 -19.43
N GLY A 177 13.72 -7.72 -19.89
CA GLY A 177 14.64 -7.91 -21.00
C GLY A 177 16.05 -8.35 -20.56
N GLU A 178 16.89 -8.62 -21.55
CA GLU A 178 18.33 -8.82 -21.36
C GLU A 178 19.07 -7.62 -21.95
N VAL A 179 20.08 -7.09 -21.25
CA VAL A 179 20.84 -5.92 -21.70
C VAL A 179 21.39 -6.13 -23.11
N GLY A 180 20.99 -5.25 -24.04
CA GLY A 180 21.41 -5.29 -25.44
C GLY A 180 20.59 -6.22 -26.33
N VAL A 181 19.54 -6.86 -25.81
CA VAL A 181 18.61 -7.69 -26.57
C VAL A 181 17.26 -6.96 -26.67
N PRO A 182 16.78 -6.62 -27.88
CA PRO A 182 15.51 -5.90 -28.07
C PRO A 182 14.30 -6.84 -27.95
N VAL A 183 14.33 -7.77 -27.00
CA VAL A 183 13.24 -8.70 -26.70
C VAL A 183 12.89 -8.54 -25.23
N TYR A 184 11.77 -7.86 -25.00
CA TYR A 184 11.22 -7.63 -23.69
C TYR A 184 10.12 -8.65 -23.39
N ASP A 185 9.98 -9.01 -22.12
CA ASP A 185 8.92 -9.91 -21.67
C ASP A 185 7.56 -9.17 -21.68
N PRO A 186 6.57 -9.61 -22.49
CA PRO A 186 5.23 -9.01 -22.47
C PRO A 186 4.53 -9.17 -21.11
N GLU A 187 5.03 -10.05 -20.24
CA GLU A 187 4.54 -10.26 -18.88
C GLU A 187 5.21 -9.34 -17.84
N ALA A 188 6.18 -8.50 -18.21
CA ALA A 188 6.94 -7.64 -17.30
C ALA A 188 6.67 -6.13 -17.48
N GLY A 189 7.35 -5.29 -16.69
CA GLY A 189 7.22 -3.82 -16.71
C GLY A 189 5.96 -3.28 -16.05
N PHE A 190 5.14 -2.57 -16.83
CA PHE A 190 3.93 -1.86 -16.39
C PHE A 190 2.76 -2.81 -16.11
N ARG A 191 2.96 -3.67 -15.13
CA ARG A 191 1.98 -4.66 -14.66
C ARG A 191 2.04 -4.72 -13.15
N VAL A 192 0.90 -4.95 -12.51
CA VAL A 192 0.81 -5.16 -11.06
C VAL A 192 -0.15 -6.32 -10.82
N ARG A 193 0.12 -7.56 -11.22
CA ARG A 193 -0.81 -8.70 -10.99
C ARG A 193 -0.39 -9.58 -9.83
N SER A 194 0.90 -9.65 -9.52
CA SER A 194 1.46 -10.48 -8.47
C SER A 194 2.37 -9.69 -7.52
N ASN A 195 2.77 -10.32 -6.41
CA ASN A 195 3.78 -9.76 -5.51
C ASN A 195 5.15 -9.60 -6.20
N SER A 196 5.49 -10.48 -7.14
CA SER A 196 6.72 -10.34 -7.92
C SER A 196 6.72 -9.09 -8.80
N ASP A 197 5.56 -8.72 -9.35
CA ASP A 197 5.41 -7.49 -10.13
C ASP A 197 5.61 -6.26 -9.24
N VAL A 198 5.03 -6.26 -8.04
CA VAL A 198 5.20 -5.18 -7.04
C VAL A 198 6.67 -5.03 -6.65
N GLN A 199 7.33 -6.13 -6.28
CA GLN A 199 8.76 -6.11 -5.92
C GLN A 199 9.65 -5.67 -7.09
N ARG A 200 9.26 -5.96 -8.34
CA ARG A 200 9.99 -5.48 -9.52
C ARG A 200 9.86 -3.96 -9.66
N ILE A 201 8.66 -3.41 -9.51
CA ILE A 201 8.42 -1.96 -9.52
C ILE A 201 9.20 -1.27 -8.41
N GLU A 202 9.15 -1.79 -7.18
CA GLU A 202 9.83 -1.19 -6.03
C GLU A 202 11.34 -1.18 -6.18
N ARG A 203 11.94 -2.29 -6.64
CA ARG A 203 13.37 -2.34 -6.97
C ARG A 203 13.72 -1.34 -8.07
N PHE A 204 12.87 -1.19 -9.07
CA PHE A 204 13.10 -0.22 -10.14
C PHE A 204 13.05 1.22 -9.61
N VAL A 205 12.07 1.57 -8.77
CA VAL A 205 12.01 2.88 -8.11
C VAL A 205 13.26 3.16 -7.28
N GLN A 206 13.74 2.17 -6.50
CA GLN A 206 14.98 2.30 -5.73
C GLN A 206 16.21 2.55 -6.61
N SER A 207 16.31 1.86 -7.75
CA SER A 207 17.37 2.11 -8.73
C SER A 207 17.25 3.50 -9.36
N LEU A 208 16.04 3.99 -9.61
CA LEU A 208 15.83 5.34 -10.14
C LEU A 208 16.14 6.42 -9.09
N ASP A 209 15.87 6.16 -7.81
CA ASP A 209 16.16 7.09 -6.71
C ASP A 209 17.66 7.40 -6.59
N SER A 210 18.53 6.43 -6.87
CA SER A 210 19.99 6.65 -6.88
C SER A 210 20.49 7.37 -8.13
N LEU A 211 19.74 7.33 -9.24
CA LEU A 211 20.13 7.87 -10.54
C LEU A 211 19.48 9.22 -10.87
N GLN A 212 18.34 9.55 -10.28
CA GLN A 212 17.55 10.74 -10.61
C GLN A 212 18.31 12.07 -10.42
N GLY A 213 19.27 12.11 -9.49
CA GLY A 213 20.11 13.29 -9.28
C GLY A 213 21.08 13.55 -10.45
N LEU A 214 21.41 12.50 -11.20
CA LEU A 214 22.51 12.46 -12.16
C LEU A 214 22.02 12.35 -13.62
N ILE A 215 20.93 11.60 -13.85
CA ILE A 215 20.42 11.32 -15.19
C ILE A 215 18.99 11.88 -15.35
N PRO A 216 18.75 12.86 -16.24
CA PRO A 216 17.41 13.38 -16.50
C PRO A 216 16.39 12.32 -16.94
N MET A 217 16.84 11.30 -17.70
CA MET A 217 15.98 10.22 -18.14
C MET A 217 15.48 9.35 -16.96
N ALA A 218 16.28 9.19 -15.91
CA ALA A 218 15.87 8.49 -14.70
C ALA A 218 14.71 9.21 -13.99
N ARG A 219 14.70 10.55 -13.96
CA ARG A 219 13.55 11.33 -13.45
C ARG A 219 12.29 11.09 -14.27
N GLY A 220 12.41 11.04 -15.60
CA GLY A 220 11.31 10.72 -16.50
C GLY A 220 10.70 9.35 -16.22
N PHE A 221 11.54 8.32 -16.06
CA PHE A 221 11.09 6.98 -15.68
C PHE A 221 10.45 6.97 -14.29
N ARG A 222 11.05 7.69 -13.33
CA ARG A 222 10.56 7.74 -11.95
C ARG A 222 9.17 8.34 -11.89
N SER A 223 8.95 9.50 -12.51
CA SER A 223 7.63 10.11 -12.63
C SER A 223 6.61 9.12 -13.21
N LEU A 224 6.96 8.46 -14.32
CA LEU A 224 6.09 7.52 -15.01
C LEU A 224 5.70 6.31 -14.13
N VAL A 225 6.68 5.71 -13.47
CA VAL A 225 6.50 4.51 -12.64
C VAL A 225 5.74 4.84 -11.36
N LEU A 226 5.98 5.98 -10.73
CA LEU A 226 5.24 6.42 -9.54
C LEU A 226 3.76 6.69 -9.85
N LEU A 227 3.47 7.39 -10.95
CA LEU A 227 2.11 7.64 -11.41
C LEU A 227 1.41 6.33 -11.80
N PHE A 228 2.13 5.42 -12.47
CA PHE A 228 1.63 4.09 -12.77
C PHE A 228 1.29 3.32 -11.50
N TYR A 229 2.27 3.14 -10.61
CA TYR A 229 2.12 2.31 -9.44
C TYR A 229 1.04 2.86 -8.50
N GLY A 230 1.11 4.16 -8.18
CA GLY A 230 0.10 4.83 -7.36
C GLY A 230 -1.31 4.77 -7.96
N SER A 231 -1.47 4.95 -9.28
CA SER A 231 -2.80 4.88 -9.91
C SER A 231 -3.41 3.47 -9.90
N HIS A 232 -2.57 2.44 -9.76
CA HIS A 232 -2.97 1.04 -9.66
C HIS A 232 -3.20 0.58 -8.22
N MET A 233 -2.79 1.36 -7.23
CA MET A 233 -3.14 1.15 -5.83
C MET A 233 -4.58 1.57 -5.51
N ARG A 234 -5.09 1.08 -4.39
CA ARG A 234 -6.40 1.47 -3.86
C ARG A 234 -6.36 2.80 -3.14
N SER A 235 -7.43 3.56 -3.30
CA SER A 235 -7.60 4.85 -2.62
C SER A 235 -7.92 4.72 -1.13
N LYS A 236 -8.50 3.59 -0.71
CA LYS A 236 -8.84 3.30 0.68
C LYS A 236 -8.29 1.94 1.10
N SER A 237 -7.90 1.82 2.37
CA SER A 237 -7.59 0.54 3.03
C SER A 237 -8.86 -0.27 3.28
N LEU A 238 -8.70 -1.49 3.79
CA LEU A 238 -9.80 -2.37 4.23
C LEU A 238 -10.82 -1.69 5.14
N PHE A 239 -10.36 -0.78 6.00
CA PHE A 239 -11.21 -0.10 6.97
C PHE A 239 -11.63 1.29 6.53
N GLY A 240 -11.50 1.60 5.23
CA GLY A 240 -11.97 2.85 4.64
C GLY A 240 -11.07 4.07 4.86
N ALA A 241 -9.93 3.90 5.54
CA ALA A 241 -8.95 4.97 5.70
C ALA A 241 -8.25 5.26 4.37
N ILE A 242 -7.85 6.52 4.16
CA ILE A 242 -7.09 6.92 2.97
C ILE A 242 -5.77 6.14 2.90
N ASN A 243 -5.45 5.60 1.73
CA ASN A 243 -4.17 4.95 1.49
C ASN A 243 -3.06 6.02 1.35
N LYS A 244 -2.36 6.29 2.45
CA LYS A 244 -1.27 7.28 2.50
C LYS A 244 -0.10 6.93 1.57
N ARG A 245 0.17 5.64 1.35
CA ARG A 245 1.23 5.21 0.43
C ARG A 245 0.89 5.60 -1.01
N LYS A 246 -0.35 5.31 -1.44
CA LYS A 246 -0.85 5.74 -2.74
C LYS A 246 -0.77 7.26 -2.88
N GLU A 247 -1.21 7.99 -1.86
CA GLU A 247 -1.16 9.44 -1.85
C GLU A 247 0.27 9.96 -2.04
N GLY A 248 1.24 9.41 -1.28
CA GLY A 248 2.66 9.76 -1.41
C GLY A 248 3.19 9.48 -2.82
N LEU A 249 3.02 8.26 -3.33
CA LEU A 249 3.49 7.89 -4.67
C LEU A 249 2.92 8.79 -5.77
N LEU A 250 1.63 9.13 -5.68
CA LEU A 250 1.00 10.00 -6.67
C LEU A 250 1.47 11.45 -6.56
N ARG A 251 1.68 11.96 -5.34
CA ARG A 251 2.22 13.30 -5.12
C ARG A 251 3.65 13.39 -5.64
N ASP A 252 4.50 12.44 -5.28
CA ASP A 252 5.89 12.37 -5.74
C ASP A 252 5.95 12.23 -7.27
N GLY A 253 5.09 11.40 -7.86
CA GLY A 253 5.02 11.25 -9.32
C GLY A 253 4.61 12.54 -10.05
N ILE A 254 3.67 13.31 -9.48
CA ILE A 254 3.27 14.63 -10.00
C ILE A 254 4.39 15.65 -9.80
N GLU A 255 5.07 15.64 -8.66
CA GLU A 255 6.20 16.52 -8.37
C GLU A 255 7.33 16.30 -9.38
N GLU A 256 7.71 15.04 -9.63
CA GLU A 256 8.67 14.71 -10.69
C GLU A 256 8.16 15.15 -12.07
N PHE A 257 6.88 14.96 -12.37
CA PHE A 257 6.30 15.35 -13.66
C PHE A 257 6.47 16.85 -13.95
N ILE A 258 6.35 17.70 -12.93
CA ILE A 258 6.56 19.15 -13.07
C ILE A 258 8.00 19.45 -13.53
N HIS A 259 8.97 18.66 -13.10
CA HIS A 259 10.39 18.88 -13.38
C HIS A 259 10.89 18.13 -14.62
N SER A 260 10.33 16.95 -14.93
CA SER A 260 10.81 16.05 -15.99
C SER A 260 9.73 15.62 -16.98
N GLY A 261 8.65 16.40 -17.11
CA GLY A 261 7.53 16.11 -18.00
C GLY A 261 7.93 15.78 -19.45
N PRO A 262 8.85 16.52 -20.10
CA PRO A 262 9.31 16.19 -21.45
C PRO A 262 9.94 14.80 -21.56
N GLN A 263 10.82 14.42 -20.61
CA GLN A 263 11.46 13.11 -20.58
C GLN A 263 10.44 12.00 -20.31
N MET A 264 9.50 12.23 -19.40
CA MET A 264 8.42 11.28 -19.12
C MET A 264 7.60 10.99 -20.40
N TRP A 265 7.26 12.01 -21.19
CA TRP A 265 6.50 11.82 -22.43
C TRP A 265 7.31 11.15 -23.54
N GLU A 266 8.60 11.43 -23.63
CA GLU A 266 9.51 10.74 -24.56
C GLU A 266 9.54 9.23 -24.26
N ILE A 267 9.76 8.88 -22.99
CA ILE A 267 9.73 7.49 -22.51
C ILE A 267 8.38 6.84 -22.78
N ALA A 268 7.27 7.51 -22.43
CA ALA A 268 5.93 7.01 -22.67
C ALA A 268 5.67 6.77 -24.17
N GLY A 269 6.19 7.63 -25.05
CA GLY A 269 6.09 7.47 -26.50
C GLY A 269 6.79 6.22 -27.03
N VAL A 270 7.97 5.90 -26.48
CA VAL A 270 8.73 4.68 -26.80
C VAL A 270 7.99 3.45 -26.26
N LEU A 271 7.60 3.48 -24.98
CA LEU A 271 6.97 2.35 -24.32
C LEU A 271 5.57 2.03 -24.85
N ASN A 272 4.79 3.02 -25.27
CA ASN A 272 3.47 2.80 -25.86
C ASN A 272 3.52 1.93 -27.13
N GLN A 273 4.66 1.93 -27.83
CA GLN A 273 4.86 1.08 -29.01
C GLN A 273 5.31 -0.34 -28.64
N LEU A 274 5.92 -0.51 -27.47
CA LEU A 274 6.58 -1.74 -27.06
C LEU A 274 5.71 -2.56 -26.10
N HIS A 275 5.10 -1.94 -25.10
CA HIS A 275 4.36 -2.63 -24.03
C HIS A 275 3.27 -1.73 -23.41
N SER A 276 2.00 -2.06 -23.64
CA SER A 276 0.97 -1.91 -22.60
C SER A 276 -0.43 -2.35 -23.05
N PRO A 277 -1.25 -2.90 -22.15
CA PRO A 277 -2.69 -2.77 -22.26
C PRO A 277 -3.05 -1.26 -22.36
N PRO A 278 -3.96 -0.84 -23.26
CA PRO A 278 -4.32 0.58 -23.44
C PRO A 278 -4.71 1.31 -22.14
N THR A 279 -5.16 0.55 -21.13
CA THR A 279 -5.66 1.01 -19.84
C THR A 279 -4.58 1.56 -18.90
N VAL A 280 -3.29 1.24 -19.13
CA VAL A 280 -2.17 1.74 -18.30
C VAL A 280 -2.03 3.25 -18.46
N TRP A 281 -1.96 3.72 -19.71
CA TRP A 281 -1.78 5.13 -20.04
C TRP A 281 -3.05 5.96 -19.78
N GLU A 282 -4.23 5.35 -19.90
CA GLU A 282 -5.52 6.02 -19.64
C GLU A 282 -5.55 6.58 -18.21
N LYS A 283 -5.21 5.78 -17.19
CA LYS A 283 -5.22 6.26 -15.80
C LYS A 283 -4.22 7.37 -15.51
N ILE A 284 -3.01 7.26 -16.07
CA ILE A 284 -1.96 8.27 -15.89
C ILE A 284 -2.38 9.57 -16.56
N SER A 285 -2.85 9.51 -17.80
CA SER A 285 -3.33 10.69 -18.53
C SER A 285 -4.56 11.33 -17.88
N GLU A 286 -5.54 10.55 -17.40
CA GLU A 286 -6.70 11.07 -16.67
C GLU A 286 -6.30 11.82 -15.39
N LEU A 287 -5.32 11.29 -14.66
CA LEU A 287 -4.77 11.93 -13.46
C LEU A 287 -4.06 13.24 -13.81
N LEU A 288 -3.18 13.24 -14.81
CA LEU A 288 -2.47 14.44 -15.24
C LEU A 288 -3.42 15.51 -15.79
N ILE A 289 -4.45 15.12 -16.54
CA ILE A 289 -5.49 16.05 -17.01
C ILE A 289 -6.24 16.66 -15.82
N ASP A 290 -6.59 15.88 -14.79
CA ASP A 290 -7.22 16.42 -13.58
C ASP A 290 -6.31 17.43 -12.86
N TYR A 291 -5.03 17.10 -12.74
CA TYR A 291 -4.05 17.95 -12.11
C TYR A 291 -3.90 19.28 -12.85
N LEU A 292 -3.78 19.25 -14.18
CA LEU A 292 -3.73 20.45 -15.01
C LEU A 292 -5.01 21.28 -14.93
N GLN A 293 -6.18 20.63 -14.88
CA GLN A 293 -7.48 21.29 -14.66
C GLN A 293 -7.53 21.96 -13.28
N TRP A 294 -7.01 21.32 -12.24
CA TRP A 294 -6.91 21.92 -10.91
C TRP A 294 -5.99 23.14 -10.92
N ILE A 295 -4.81 23.07 -11.54
CA ILE A 295 -3.90 24.22 -11.67
C ILE A 295 -4.62 25.42 -12.31
N ALA A 296 -5.39 25.17 -13.37
CA ALA A 296 -6.13 26.22 -14.08
C ALA A 296 -7.22 26.88 -13.22
N VAL A 297 -7.86 26.15 -12.31
CA VAL A 297 -8.96 26.64 -11.46
C VAL A 297 -8.48 27.20 -10.12
N SER A 298 -7.36 26.68 -9.59
CA SER A 298 -6.80 27.02 -8.29
C SER A 298 -5.33 27.50 -8.38
N PRO A 299 -5.01 28.56 -9.14
CA PRO A 299 -3.62 28.96 -9.40
C PRO A 299 -2.84 29.37 -8.15
N LYS A 300 -3.52 29.90 -7.11
CA LYS A 300 -2.88 30.27 -5.84
C LYS A 300 -2.44 29.05 -5.02
N GLU A 301 -3.25 27.99 -5.00
CA GLU A 301 -2.93 26.73 -4.33
C GLU A 301 -1.86 25.98 -5.12
N ALA A 302 -1.97 25.96 -6.45
CA ALA A 302 -0.96 25.38 -7.33
C ALA A 302 0.43 26.02 -7.15
N ALA A 303 0.49 27.34 -6.89
CA ALA A 303 1.74 28.03 -6.60
C ALA A 303 2.38 27.61 -5.27
N ALA A 304 1.60 27.07 -4.32
CA ALA A 304 2.13 26.50 -3.07
C ALA A 304 2.69 25.07 -3.26
N GLY A 305 2.44 24.46 -4.44
CA GLY A 305 3.02 23.19 -4.85
C GLY A 305 2.00 22.05 -4.98
N PRO A 306 2.45 20.85 -5.42
CA PRO A 306 1.58 19.69 -5.62
C PRO A 306 0.99 19.15 -4.31
N LYS A 307 1.47 19.61 -3.15
CA LYS A 307 0.95 19.19 -1.85
C LYS A 307 -0.47 19.69 -1.55
N GLU A 308 -0.92 20.75 -2.19
CA GLU A 308 -2.29 21.26 -2.04
C GLU A 308 -3.31 20.48 -2.91
N TYR A 309 -2.82 19.63 -3.82
CA TYR A 309 -3.66 18.80 -4.66
C TYR A 309 -4.13 17.54 -3.90
N ASP A 310 -5.41 17.52 -3.49
CA ASP A 310 -6.06 16.33 -2.89
C ASP A 310 -6.28 15.22 -3.92
N VAL A 311 -5.19 14.52 -4.25
CA VAL A 311 -5.19 13.50 -5.29
C VAL A 311 -6.14 12.35 -4.99
N ILE A 312 -6.27 11.92 -3.74
CA ILE A 312 -7.13 10.79 -3.38
C ILE A 312 -8.60 11.19 -3.40
N GLY A 313 -8.97 12.33 -2.80
CA GLY A 313 -10.35 12.81 -2.80
C GLY A 313 -10.86 13.05 -4.21
N ARG A 314 -10.02 13.61 -5.10
CA ARG A 314 -10.38 13.85 -6.50
C ARG A 314 -10.52 12.56 -7.30
N LEU A 315 -9.63 11.57 -7.10
CA LEU A 315 -9.80 10.24 -7.69
C LEU A 315 -11.09 9.55 -7.22
N LEU A 316 -11.42 9.65 -5.92
CA LEU A 316 -12.64 9.07 -5.37
C LEU A 316 -13.90 9.74 -5.92
N ASN A 317 -13.89 11.06 -6.15
CA ASN A 317 -15.01 11.78 -6.74
C ASN A 317 -15.24 11.45 -8.23
N ARG A 318 -14.22 10.92 -8.91
CA ARG A 318 -14.30 10.53 -10.34
C ARG A 318 -14.73 9.07 -10.56
N GLN A 319 -14.45 8.17 -9.61
CA GLN A 319 -14.84 6.75 -9.71
C GLN A 319 -16.35 6.47 -9.90
N PRO A 320 -17.30 7.25 -9.38
CA PRO A 320 -18.74 7.03 -9.59
C PRO A 320 -19.15 7.11 -11.07
N LEU A 321 -18.40 7.85 -11.90
CA LEU A 321 -18.70 8.04 -13.32
C LEU A 321 -18.19 6.89 -14.21
N LEU A 322 -17.25 6.08 -13.71
CA LEU A 322 -16.61 4.97 -14.43
C LEU A 322 -17.09 3.59 -13.95
N GLY A 323 -18.01 3.53 -12.98
CA GLY A 323 -18.53 2.30 -12.37
C GLY A 323 -19.16 1.29 -13.34
N ASN A 324 -19.45 1.68 -14.59
CA ASN A 324 -19.89 0.76 -15.65
C ASN A 324 -18.77 0.09 -16.45
N ARG A 325 -17.49 0.48 -16.30
CA ARG A 325 -16.38 -0.10 -17.09
C ARG A 325 -15.57 -1.18 -16.36
N ARG A 326 -15.72 -1.33 -15.04
CA ARG A 326 -14.91 -2.28 -14.25
C ARG A 326 -15.25 -3.76 -14.51
N ASN A 327 -16.43 -4.05 -15.06
CA ASN A 327 -16.81 -5.41 -15.42
C ASN A 327 -16.28 -5.85 -16.78
N ASP A 328 -15.76 -4.93 -17.61
CA ASP A 328 -15.33 -5.24 -18.98
C ASP A 328 -13.83 -5.55 -19.10
N ALA A 329 -13.07 -5.45 -18.00
CA ALA A 329 -11.62 -5.69 -17.99
C ALA A 329 -11.23 -7.08 -17.43
N ARG A 330 -12.17 -8.03 -17.42
CA ARG A 330 -11.95 -9.43 -17.00
C ARG A 330 -12.00 -10.46 -18.14
N ASP A 331 -12.08 -10.01 -19.39
CA ASP A 331 -11.97 -10.88 -20.57
C ASP A 331 -10.61 -10.75 -21.27
#